data_AF-A0A1S2QAE5-F1
#
_entry.id   AF-A0A1S2QAE5-F1
#
_cell.length_a   1.000
_cell.length_b   1.000
_cell.length_c   1.000
_cell.angle_alpha   90.00
_cell.angle_beta   90.00
_cell.angle_gamma   90.00
#
_symmetry.space_group_name_H-M   'P 1'
#
loop_
_entity.id
_entity.type
_entity.pdbx_description
1 polymer ?
#
loop_
_entity_poly.entity_id
_entity_poly.type
_entity_poly.pdbx_seq_one_letter_code
_entity_poly.pdbx_strand_id
1 'polypeptide(L)'
;MTRRLCSLPRRPAPDFAPGLTAERLGALLAGRRMWVNGTVLHYYFYDHGCDASVIPVPGTGELRRMPWAGGEAPRDAVRDCLREWQELGIGVTFTEVGDRHEAELRIGFQQGGGSWSAVGREALSVGRGERTMNLGWDVTGPQERGTILHVIGHALGMVHEHQSPYAGIHWDDEAVYAELAGPPNFWSRETTDTNVLRALDAGEASGSVWDPQSVMTFPFGPGLVLEPEQYRGGLRPSGAPSPADKEFVLRWYPPASPAGPTALVPFRSAPLGLGPGEQADFTVAPPETREYTVGTFGDADTVLVVFEERDGEPRFLAGHDDGGGPDNAAVRVRLVKGRRYAVRVRLYSTWGSGETAVMCW
;
A
#
# COMPACT_ATOMS: atom_id res chain seq x y z
N MET A 1 5.96 10.88 27.63
CA MET A 1 6.38 11.64 26.43
C MET A 1 5.22 11.60 25.46
N THR A 2 4.74 12.76 25.04
CA THR A 2 3.66 12.92 24.06
C THR A 2 4.16 12.49 22.67
N ARG A 3 3.48 11.53 22.02
CA ARG A 3 3.93 10.89 20.78
C ARG A 3 3.01 11.26 19.62
N ARG A 4 3.59 11.60 18.47
CA ARG A 4 2.87 11.81 17.22
C ARG A 4 2.64 10.45 16.57
N LEU A 5 1.40 10.14 16.22
CA LEU A 5 1.05 8.85 15.62
C LEU A 5 0.66 9.01 14.15
N CYS A 6 0.83 7.94 13.37
CA CYS A 6 0.34 7.88 12.00
C CYS A 6 -1.20 7.98 12.01
N SER A 7 -1.77 8.71 11.05
CA SER A 7 -3.22 8.89 10.94
C SER A 7 -3.67 8.55 9.52
N LEU A 8 -3.94 7.27 9.27
CA LEU A 8 -4.47 6.85 7.99
C LEU A 8 -5.81 7.55 7.72
N PRO A 9 -5.99 8.12 6.52
CA PRO A 9 -7.29 8.67 6.15
C PRO A 9 -8.32 7.54 6.11
N ARG A 10 -9.53 7.82 6.63
CA ARG A 10 -10.64 6.87 6.58
C ARG A 10 -10.94 6.53 5.12
N ARG A 11 -11.07 5.24 4.83
CA ARG A 11 -11.56 4.75 3.55
C ARG A 11 -12.92 4.07 3.72
N PRO A 12 -13.80 4.15 2.71
CA PRO A 12 -14.99 3.32 2.69
C PRO A 12 -14.60 1.86 2.81
N ALA A 13 -15.42 1.08 3.51
CA ALA A 13 -15.29 -0.37 3.46
C ALA A 13 -15.45 -0.82 1.99
N PRO A 14 -14.61 -1.74 1.52
CA PRO A 14 -14.79 -2.35 0.22
C PRO A 14 -16.14 -3.09 0.18
N ASP A 15 -16.80 -3.02 -0.96
CA ASP A 15 -17.99 -3.82 -1.22
C ASP A 15 -17.55 -5.14 -1.86
N PHE A 16 -18.02 -6.27 -1.32
CA PHE A 16 -17.63 -7.60 -1.78
C PHE A 16 -18.81 -8.34 -2.38
N ALA A 17 -18.52 -9.16 -3.38
CA ALA A 17 -19.53 -10.05 -3.95
C ALA A 17 -20.14 -10.93 -2.84
N PRO A 18 -21.49 -11.09 -2.79
CA PRO A 18 -22.13 -11.94 -1.81
C PRO A 18 -21.75 -13.41 -2.05
N GLY A 19 -21.61 -14.19 -0.97
CA GLY A 19 -21.38 -15.64 -1.04
C GLY A 19 -19.92 -16.08 -1.17
N LEU A 20 -18.95 -15.18 -1.03
CA LEU A 20 -17.55 -15.55 -0.86
C LEU A 20 -17.37 -16.42 0.40
N THR A 21 -16.60 -17.50 0.29
CA THR A 21 -16.18 -18.26 1.47
C THR A 21 -15.19 -17.44 2.30
N ALA A 22 -15.02 -17.78 3.58
CA ALA A 22 -14.10 -17.08 4.47
C ALA A 22 -12.66 -17.09 3.94
N GLU A 23 -12.24 -18.19 3.33
CA GLU A 23 -10.90 -18.35 2.75
C GLU A 23 -10.70 -17.43 1.54
N ARG A 24 -11.70 -17.36 0.64
CA ARG A 24 -11.65 -16.50 -0.55
C ARG A 24 -11.67 -15.02 -0.17
N LEU A 25 -12.56 -14.65 0.75
CA LEU A 25 -12.61 -13.29 1.28
C LEU A 25 -11.29 -12.92 1.96
N GLY A 26 -10.73 -13.81 2.78
CA GLY A 26 -9.45 -13.59 3.43
C GLY A 26 -8.30 -13.36 2.45
N ALA A 27 -8.21 -14.16 1.38
CA ALA A 27 -7.20 -14.00 0.34
C ALA A 27 -7.33 -12.67 -0.41
N LEU A 28 -8.56 -12.27 -0.77
CA LEU A 28 -8.86 -11.00 -1.41
C LEU A 28 -8.50 -9.81 -0.51
N LEU A 29 -8.90 -9.85 0.76
CA LEU A 29 -8.56 -8.84 1.77
C LEU A 29 -7.04 -8.65 1.90
N ALA A 30 -6.30 -9.75 1.93
CA ALA A 30 -4.85 -9.75 2.05
C ALA A 30 -4.18 -9.18 0.78
N GLY A 31 -4.67 -9.56 -0.39
CA GLY A 31 -4.02 -9.28 -1.68
C GLY A 31 -4.41 -7.97 -2.36
N ARG A 32 -5.65 -7.47 -2.19
CA ARG A 32 -6.17 -6.35 -2.98
C ARG A 32 -5.35 -5.07 -2.88
N ARG A 33 -4.71 -4.82 -1.74
CA ARG A 33 -3.89 -3.62 -1.50
C ARG A 33 -2.47 -3.76 -2.04
N MET A 34 -2.00 -4.98 -2.23
CA MET A 34 -0.60 -5.25 -2.58
C MET A 34 -0.33 -4.93 -4.05
N TRP A 35 0.85 -4.37 -4.33
CA TRP A 35 1.31 -4.18 -5.71
C TRP A 35 1.58 -5.54 -6.37
N VAL A 36 1.48 -5.63 -7.70
CA VAL A 36 2.03 -6.80 -8.39
C VAL A 36 3.56 -6.70 -8.39
N ASN A 37 4.23 -7.84 -8.30
CA ASN A 37 5.69 -7.92 -8.30
C ASN A 37 6.26 -7.31 -9.59
N GLY A 38 7.48 -6.76 -9.53
CA GLY A 38 8.14 -6.03 -10.62
C GLY A 38 7.64 -4.60 -10.83
N THR A 39 6.72 -4.10 -10.00
CA THR A 39 6.23 -2.72 -10.11
C THR A 39 7.34 -1.74 -9.78
N VAL A 40 7.56 -0.76 -10.65
CA VAL A 40 8.37 0.42 -10.34
C VAL A 40 7.42 1.46 -9.75
N LEU A 41 7.58 1.75 -8.46
CA LEU A 41 6.84 2.78 -7.75
C LEU A 41 7.54 4.12 -7.98
N HIS A 42 7.00 4.91 -8.89
CA HIS A 42 7.51 6.25 -9.14
C HIS A 42 7.04 7.17 -8.03
N TYR A 43 7.97 7.93 -7.47
CA TYR A 43 7.67 8.87 -6.40
C TYR A 43 8.10 10.29 -6.76
N TYR A 44 7.33 11.26 -6.27
CA TYR A 44 7.55 12.69 -6.47
C TYR A 44 7.39 13.42 -5.15
N PHE A 45 8.29 14.35 -4.86
CA PHE A 45 8.15 15.29 -3.76
C PHE A 45 7.50 16.58 -4.25
N TYR A 46 6.43 17.02 -3.58
CA TYR A 46 5.87 18.34 -3.86
C TYR A 46 6.93 19.43 -3.67
N ASP A 47 7.04 20.30 -4.67
CA ASP A 47 8.07 21.32 -4.74
C ASP A 47 7.58 22.67 -5.29
N HIS A 48 6.33 22.76 -5.77
CA HIS A 48 5.81 24.01 -6.30
C HIS A 48 5.17 24.87 -5.21
N GLY A 49 5.38 26.18 -5.33
CA GLY A 49 4.83 27.16 -4.42
C GLY A 49 3.30 27.16 -4.36
N CYS A 50 2.59 26.63 -5.36
CA CYS A 50 1.13 26.49 -5.40
C CYS A 50 0.60 25.25 -4.65
N ASP A 51 1.48 24.30 -4.28
CA ASP A 51 1.11 23.08 -3.56
C ASP A 51 0.86 23.38 -2.09
N ALA A 52 -0.42 23.51 -1.74
CA ALA A 52 -0.83 23.74 -0.37
C ALA A 52 -2.27 23.33 -0.13
N SER A 53 -2.55 23.00 1.12
CA SER A 53 -3.90 22.98 1.63
C SER A 53 -4.32 24.39 2.01
N VAL A 54 -5.60 24.70 1.81
CA VAL A 54 -6.23 25.93 2.28
C VAL A 54 -7.17 25.53 3.40
N ILE A 55 -6.81 25.87 4.64
CA ILE A 55 -7.51 25.42 5.85
C ILE A 55 -8.17 26.64 6.50
N PRO A 56 -9.47 26.60 6.82
CA PRO A 56 -10.11 27.67 7.57
C PRO A 56 -9.52 27.74 8.97
N VAL A 57 -9.20 28.97 9.42
CA VAL A 57 -8.78 29.23 10.79
C VAL A 57 -10.05 29.29 11.66
N PRO A 58 -10.19 28.42 12.66
CA PRO A 58 -11.40 28.36 13.47
C PRO A 58 -11.69 29.72 14.14
N GLY A 59 -12.93 30.18 14.01
CA GLY A 59 -13.42 31.39 14.69
C GLY A 59 -12.99 32.73 14.10
N THR A 60 -12.14 32.76 13.05
CA THR A 60 -11.69 34.02 12.43
C THR A 60 -12.25 34.26 11.03
N GLY A 61 -12.74 33.22 10.35
CA GLY A 61 -13.18 33.31 8.95
C GLY A 61 -12.03 33.45 7.95
N GLU A 62 -10.78 33.50 8.43
CA GLU A 62 -9.58 33.56 7.60
C GLU A 62 -9.22 32.18 7.05
N LEU A 63 -8.56 32.18 5.89
CA LEU A 63 -8.01 30.96 5.29
C LEU A 63 -6.49 30.95 5.47
N ARG A 64 -5.98 29.89 6.07
CA ARG A 64 -4.54 29.64 6.21
C ARG A 64 -4.06 28.71 5.12
N ARG A 65 -3.01 29.13 4.42
CA ARG A 65 -2.32 28.32 3.44
C ARG A 65 -1.23 27.47 4.11
N MET A 66 -1.29 26.16 3.91
CA MET A 66 -0.37 25.19 4.50
C MET A 66 0.40 24.48 3.39
N PRO A 67 1.68 24.85 3.15
CA PRO A 67 2.44 24.32 2.03
C PRO A 67 2.70 22.82 2.18
N TRP A 68 2.81 22.13 1.05
CA TRP A 68 3.17 20.71 1.00
C TRP A 68 4.64 20.48 0.69
N ALA A 69 5.34 21.48 0.16
CA ALA A 69 6.75 21.34 -0.15
C ALA A 69 7.60 21.23 1.12
N GLY A 70 8.49 20.24 1.14
CA GLY A 70 9.54 20.08 2.15
C GLY A 70 10.90 20.51 1.62
N GLY A 71 11.82 20.88 2.51
CA GLY A 71 13.21 21.14 2.17
C GLY A 71 13.98 19.85 1.79
N GLU A 72 15.26 19.98 1.46
CA GLU A 72 16.06 18.84 0.98
C GLU A 72 16.31 17.77 2.07
N ALA A 73 16.62 18.19 3.30
CA ALA A 73 16.89 17.26 4.39
C ALA A 73 15.78 16.23 4.66
N PRO A 74 14.48 16.59 4.77
CA PRO A 74 13.42 15.60 4.91
C PRO A 74 13.19 14.76 3.64
N ARG A 75 13.52 15.26 2.43
CA ARG A 75 13.47 14.46 1.19
C ARG A 75 14.57 13.40 1.19
N ASP A 76 15.79 13.76 1.57
CA ASP A 76 16.90 12.82 1.71
C ASP A 76 16.60 11.72 2.74
N ALA A 77 16.03 12.09 3.88
CA ALA A 77 15.61 11.12 4.89
C ALA A 77 14.59 10.10 4.32
N VAL A 78 13.66 10.54 3.47
CA VAL A 78 12.72 9.66 2.76
C VAL A 78 13.45 8.78 1.75
N ARG A 79 14.34 9.33 0.93
CA ARG A 79 15.16 8.57 -0.04
C ARG A 79 15.95 7.45 0.66
N ASP A 80 16.55 7.74 1.81
CA ASP A 80 17.31 6.76 2.58
C ASP A 80 16.42 5.65 3.19
N CYS A 81 15.19 5.96 3.57
CA CYS A 81 14.24 4.94 4.02
C CYS A 81 13.70 4.08 2.88
N LEU A 82 13.43 4.67 1.71
CA LEU A 82 13.06 3.93 0.50
C LEU A 82 14.18 2.97 0.10
N ARG A 83 15.43 3.43 0.17
CA ARG A 83 16.62 2.61 -0.08
C ARG A 83 16.72 1.43 0.89
N GLU A 84 16.49 1.64 2.19
CA GLU A 84 16.51 0.55 3.18
C GLU A 84 15.49 -0.56 2.85
N TRP A 85 14.27 -0.20 2.47
CA TRP A 85 13.27 -1.19 2.03
C TRP A 85 13.70 -1.88 0.73
N GLN A 86 14.25 -1.14 -0.24
CA GLN A 86 14.71 -1.67 -1.52
C GLN A 86 15.91 -2.62 -1.38
N GLU A 87 16.83 -2.35 -0.45
CA GLU A 87 18.02 -3.16 -0.17
C GLU A 87 17.70 -4.55 0.38
N LEU A 88 16.46 -4.80 0.81
CA LEU A 88 15.98 -6.15 1.11
C LEU A 88 15.93 -7.07 -0.12
N GLY A 89 16.00 -6.50 -1.33
CA GLY A 89 15.88 -7.25 -2.59
C GLY A 89 14.43 -7.61 -2.93
N ILE A 90 13.46 -6.86 -2.41
CA ILE A 90 12.05 -7.01 -2.77
C ILE A 90 11.84 -6.75 -4.26
N GLY A 91 10.87 -7.41 -4.87
CA GLY A 91 10.61 -7.30 -6.30
C GLY A 91 9.84 -6.03 -6.71
N VAL A 92 9.61 -5.07 -5.81
CA VAL A 92 9.18 -3.71 -6.16
C VAL A 92 10.35 -2.74 -6.02
N THR A 93 10.43 -1.74 -6.89
CA THR A 93 11.52 -0.75 -6.85
C THR A 93 10.97 0.65 -6.73
N PHE A 94 11.79 1.59 -6.27
CA PHE A 94 11.41 3.00 -6.15
C PHE A 94 12.25 3.86 -7.11
N THR A 95 11.58 4.74 -7.85
CA THR A 95 12.24 5.67 -8.77
C THR A 95 11.71 7.09 -8.56
N GLU A 96 12.60 8.05 -8.32
CA GLU A 96 12.20 9.45 -8.24
C GLU A 96 11.89 10.00 -9.64
N VAL A 97 10.80 10.75 -9.76
CA VAL A 97 10.43 11.44 -11.00
C VAL A 97 10.24 12.94 -10.74
N GLY A 98 10.51 13.75 -11.76
CA GLY A 98 10.34 15.20 -11.70
C GLY A 98 8.93 15.71 -12.00
N ASP A 99 8.01 14.83 -12.40
CA ASP A 99 6.62 15.17 -12.70
C ASP A 99 5.66 14.33 -11.85
N ARG A 100 4.81 15.00 -11.07
CA ARG A 100 3.78 14.36 -10.24
C ARG A 100 2.81 13.49 -11.04
N HIS A 101 2.61 13.78 -12.33
CA HIS A 101 1.69 13.04 -13.19
C HIS A 101 2.23 11.69 -13.65
N GLU A 102 3.53 11.48 -13.45
CA GLU A 102 4.27 10.22 -13.67
C GLU A 102 4.53 9.46 -12.36
N ALA A 103 3.95 9.90 -11.23
CA ALA A 103 4.20 9.34 -9.90
C ALA A 103 2.98 8.63 -9.29
N GLU A 104 3.13 7.36 -8.91
CA GLU A 104 2.16 6.66 -8.06
C GLU A 104 2.20 7.21 -6.63
N LEU A 105 3.38 7.51 -6.12
CA LEU A 105 3.58 8.04 -4.76
C LEU A 105 3.88 9.55 -4.80
N ARG A 106 3.01 10.37 -4.22
CA ARG A 106 3.14 11.84 -4.21
C ARG A 106 3.26 12.32 -2.77
N ILE A 107 4.46 12.75 -2.40
CA ILE A 107 4.91 12.91 -1.01
C ILE A 107 4.94 14.39 -0.64
N GLY A 108 4.15 14.78 0.35
CA GLY A 108 4.15 16.12 0.94
C GLY A 108 4.69 16.16 2.37
N PHE A 109 4.94 17.38 2.85
CA PHE A 109 5.52 17.66 4.16
C PHE A 109 4.70 18.69 4.95
N GLN A 110 3.37 18.65 4.80
CA GLN A 110 2.48 19.62 5.42
C GLN A 110 2.52 19.48 6.95
N GLN A 111 3.14 20.46 7.60
CA GLN A 111 3.23 20.50 9.06
C GLN A 111 1.85 20.54 9.72
N GLY A 112 1.64 19.71 10.73
CA GLY A 112 0.35 19.55 11.41
C GLY A 112 -0.71 18.79 10.60
N GLY A 113 -0.39 18.31 9.40
CA GLY A 113 -1.28 17.50 8.56
C GLY A 113 -1.28 16.00 8.87
N GLY A 114 -0.66 15.58 9.98
CA GLY A 114 -0.40 14.18 10.31
C GLY A 114 0.63 13.53 9.41
N SER A 115 1.14 12.35 9.80
CA SER A 115 1.95 11.51 8.92
C SER A 115 1.14 10.31 8.50
N TRP A 116 1.13 9.96 7.21
CA TRP A 116 0.32 8.90 6.64
C TRP A 116 0.73 8.56 5.21
N SER A 117 0.32 7.40 4.73
CA SER A 117 0.34 7.02 3.31
C SER A 117 -0.95 6.30 2.93
N ALA A 118 -1.36 6.39 1.66
CA ALA A 118 -2.25 5.42 1.06
C ALA A 118 -1.66 4.00 1.18
N VAL A 119 -2.51 2.99 1.36
CA VAL A 119 -2.06 1.62 1.64
C VAL A 119 -1.89 0.83 0.33
N GLY A 120 -0.67 0.74 -0.17
CA GLY A 120 -0.37 0.03 -1.41
C GLY A 120 -1.09 0.62 -2.65
N ARG A 121 -1.71 -0.24 -3.47
CA ARG A 121 -2.40 0.12 -4.73
C ARG A 121 -3.54 1.11 -4.56
N GLU A 122 -4.00 1.30 -3.35
CA GLU A 122 -4.91 2.37 -2.97
C GLU A 122 -4.44 3.78 -3.35
N ALA A 123 -3.13 3.96 -3.55
CA ALA A 123 -2.54 5.19 -4.08
C ALA A 123 -3.03 5.53 -5.50
N LEU A 124 -3.41 4.52 -6.30
CA LEU A 124 -3.89 4.69 -7.68
C LEU A 124 -5.28 5.33 -7.75
N SER A 125 -6.06 5.28 -6.66
CA SER A 125 -7.39 5.90 -6.58
C SER A 125 -7.36 7.35 -6.10
N VAL A 126 -6.21 7.84 -5.64
CA VAL A 126 -6.05 9.22 -5.16
C VAL A 126 -5.90 10.16 -6.34
N GLY A 127 -6.56 11.33 -6.28
CA GLY A 127 -6.51 12.33 -7.35
C GLY A 127 -5.08 12.72 -7.75
N ARG A 128 -4.84 12.94 -9.05
CA ARG A 128 -3.48 13.18 -9.60
C ARG A 128 -2.80 14.44 -9.05
N GLY A 129 -3.57 15.39 -8.53
CA GLY A 129 -3.04 16.60 -7.87
C GLY A 129 -2.87 16.45 -6.36
N GLU A 130 -3.36 15.37 -5.77
CA GLU A 130 -3.41 15.15 -4.31
C GLU A 130 -2.27 14.26 -3.83
N ARG A 131 -1.83 14.51 -2.59
CA ARG A 131 -0.81 13.70 -1.91
C ARG A 131 -1.33 12.27 -1.74
N THR A 132 -0.47 11.29 -1.96
CA THR A 132 -0.71 9.91 -1.50
C THR A 132 0.03 9.61 -0.21
N MET A 133 0.95 10.50 0.19
CA MET A 133 1.73 10.38 1.41
C MET A 133 2.01 11.76 1.97
N ASN A 134 2.01 11.88 3.30
CA ASN A 134 2.42 13.10 4.00
C ASN A 134 3.29 12.77 5.20
N LEU A 135 4.30 13.60 5.46
CA LEU A 135 5.07 13.61 6.70
C LEU A 135 4.76 14.93 7.42
N GLY A 136 4.04 14.83 8.53
CA GLY A 136 3.35 15.97 9.16
C GLY A 136 4.17 16.75 10.17
N TRP A 137 5.43 16.38 10.38
CA TRP A 137 6.34 16.99 11.34
C TRP A 137 7.78 16.94 10.84
N ASP A 138 8.72 17.48 11.63
CA ASP A 138 10.14 17.35 11.33
C ASP A 138 10.58 15.89 11.44
N VAL A 139 11.05 15.33 10.34
CA VAL A 139 11.49 13.93 10.22
C VAL A 139 13.00 13.80 9.99
N THR A 140 13.75 14.90 10.18
CA THR A 140 15.20 14.92 9.93
C THR A 140 16.02 14.34 11.09
N GLY A 141 15.42 14.22 12.28
CA GLY A 141 16.07 13.65 13.45
C GLY A 141 16.23 12.12 13.37
N PRO A 142 17.30 11.52 13.92
CA PRO A 142 17.50 10.06 13.90
C PRO A 142 16.34 9.25 14.52
N GLN A 143 15.67 9.82 15.52
CA GLN A 143 14.53 9.20 16.21
C GLN A 143 13.25 9.17 15.34
N GLU A 144 13.21 9.97 14.27
CA GLU A 144 12.05 10.10 13.40
C GLU A 144 12.09 9.15 12.20
N ARG A 145 13.23 8.45 12.00
CA ARG A 145 13.38 7.45 10.93
C ARG A 145 12.27 6.40 10.98
N GLY A 146 11.88 5.96 12.17
CA GLY A 146 10.80 4.99 12.35
C GLY A 146 9.47 5.46 11.78
N THR A 147 9.15 6.76 11.87
CA THR A 147 7.95 7.35 11.24
C THR A 147 8.01 7.19 9.72
N ILE A 148 9.16 7.49 9.10
CA ILE A 148 9.31 7.41 7.65
C ILE A 148 9.21 5.94 7.19
N LEU A 149 9.90 5.02 7.87
CA LEU A 149 9.85 3.58 7.58
C LEU A 149 8.42 3.02 7.71
N HIS A 150 7.69 3.43 8.75
CA HIS A 150 6.28 3.08 8.96
C HIS A 150 5.38 3.58 7.82
N VAL A 151 5.52 4.85 7.44
CA VAL A 151 4.72 5.46 6.38
C VAL A 151 5.03 4.83 5.01
N ILE A 152 6.29 4.46 4.74
CA ILE A 152 6.66 3.68 3.55
C ILE A 152 6.11 2.24 3.63
N GLY A 153 6.06 1.63 4.82
CA GLY A 153 5.42 0.33 5.05
C GLY A 153 3.96 0.32 4.58
N HIS A 154 3.20 1.39 4.87
CA HIS A 154 1.86 1.57 4.30
C HIS A 154 1.88 1.65 2.77
N ALA A 155 2.79 2.41 2.17
CA ALA A 155 2.91 2.45 0.70
C ALA A 155 3.24 1.07 0.08
N LEU A 156 3.85 0.17 0.85
CA LEU A 156 4.08 -1.23 0.50
C LEU A 156 2.89 -2.16 0.81
N GLY A 157 1.81 -1.64 1.40
CA GLY A 157 0.58 -2.39 1.69
C GLY A 157 0.48 -2.92 3.13
N MET A 158 1.39 -2.54 4.02
CA MET A 158 1.31 -2.89 5.43
C MET A 158 0.24 -2.04 6.15
N VAL A 159 -0.37 -2.63 7.17
CA VAL A 159 -1.39 -1.99 8.01
C VAL A 159 -0.90 -1.95 9.46
N HIS A 160 -1.57 -1.23 10.35
CA HIS A 160 -1.14 -1.17 11.74
C HIS A 160 -1.22 -2.55 12.41
N GLU A 161 -0.10 -3.00 12.96
CA GLU A 161 0.04 -4.33 13.51
C GLU A 161 -0.78 -4.47 14.81
N HIS A 162 -0.92 -3.40 15.60
CA HIS A 162 -1.68 -3.44 16.87
C HIS A 162 -3.18 -3.62 16.67
N GLN A 163 -3.68 -3.44 15.44
CA GLN A 163 -5.06 -3.73 15.07
C GLN A 163 -5.25 -5.21 14.66
N SER A 164 -4.18 -6.01 14.62
CA SER A 164 -4.26 -7.44 14.31
C SER A 164 -5.17 -8.16 15.32
N PRO A 165 -6.10 -9.01 14.86
CA PRO A 165 -6.94 -9.80 15.77
C PRO A 165 -6.11 -10.81 16.59
N TYR A 166 -4.86 -11.08 16.17
CA TYR A 166 -3.92 -11.94 16.88
C TYR A 166 -3.11 -11.22 17.96
N ALA A 167 -3.22 -9.88 18.06
CA ALA A 167 -2.54 -9.11 19.10
C ALA A 167 -3.07 -9.41 20.50
N GLY A 168 -4.34 -9.81 20.60
CA GLY A 168 -5.01 -10.08 21.87
C GLY A 168 -5.08 -8.86 22.79
N ILE A 169 -4.89 -7.65 22.25
CA ILE A 169 -4.90 -6.41 23.01
C ILE A 169 -6.35 -6.04 23.33
N HIS A 170 -6.63 -5.95 24.62
CA HIS A 170 -7.86 -5.35 25.12
C HIS A 170 -7.52 -3.93 25.61
N TRP A 171 -8.04 -2.93 24.89
CA TRP A 171 -7.84 -1.52 25.19
C TRP A 171 -8.75 -1.06 26.34
N ASP A 172 -8.29 -0.04 27.07
CA ASP A 172 -9.19 0.86 27.79
C ASP A 172 -9.61 1.96 26.80
N ASP A 173 -10.70 1.72 26.08
CA ASP A 173 -11.15 2.58 24.97
C ASP A 173 -11.28 4.06 25.38
N GLU A 174 -11.83 4.33 26.57
CA GLU A 174 -12.01 5.68 27.07
C GLU A 174 -10.68 6.35 27.42
N ALA A 175 -9.73 5.61 27.99
CA ALA A 175 -8.38 6.12 28.22
C ALA A 175 -7.66 6.41 26.89
N VAL A 176 -7.81 5.54 25.88
CA VAL A 176 -7.25 5.75 24.54
C VAL A 176 -7.84 6.98 23.88
N TYR A 177 -9.17 7.15 23.92
CA TYR A 177 -9.82 8.35 23.40
C TYR A 177 -9.37 9.62 24.11
N ALA A 178 -9.27 9.59 25.44
CA ALA A 178 -8.84 10.75 26.23
C ALA A 178 -7.39 11.14 25.93
N GLU A 179 -6.47 10.17 25.84
CA GLU A 179 -5.06 10.39 25.51
C GLU A 179 -4.92 11.00 24.11
N LEU A 180 -5.60 10.43 23.11
CA LEU A 180 -5.43 10.83 21.71
C LEU A 180 -6.22 12.09 21.31
N ALA A 181 -7.23 12.47 22.07
CA ALA A 181 -7.87 13.79 21.98
C ALA A 181 -6.95 14.92 22.46
N GLY A 182 -5.94 14.61 23.27
CA GLY A 182 -4.93 15.55 23.74
C GLY A 182 -3.83 15.87 22.71
N PRO A 183 -2.95 16.84 23.01
CA PRO A 183 -1.74 17.07 22.22
C PRO A 183 -0.85 15.81 22.19
N PRO A 184 -0.09 15.56 21.11
CA PRO A 184 0.03 16.37 19.90
C PRO A 184 -0.97 15.96 18.81
N ASN A 185 -1.82 14.96 19.05
CA ASN A 185 -2.63 14.33 18.02
C ASN A 185 -3.95 15.05 17.78
N PHE A 186 -4.66 15.44 18.85
CA PHE A 186 -5.96 16.10 18.78
C PHE A 186 -6.99 15.33 17.93
N TRP A 187 -6.97 14.00 18.03
CA TRP A 187 -7.82 13.14 17.24
C TRP A 187 -9.26 13.17 17.73
N SER A 188 -10.20 13.08 16.79
CA SER A 188 -11.57 12.74 17.12
C SER A 188 -11.65 11.29 17.60
N ARG A 189 -12.77 10.92 18.24
CA ARG A 189 -13.07 9.53 18.53
C ARG A 189 -13.07 8.67 17.27
N GLU A 190 -13.61 9.18 16.17
CA GLU A 190 -13.64 8.46 14.89
C GLU A 190 -12.24 8.16 14.34
N THR A 191 -11.34 9.15 14.37
CA THR A 191 -9.94 8.94 13.93
C THR A 191 -9.23 7.93 14.82
N THR A 192 -9.45 8.01 16.14
CA THR A 192 -8.89 7.08 17.12
C THR A 192 -9.41 5.66 16.93
N ASP A 193 -10.71 5.51 16.73
CA ASP A 193 -11.33 4.21 16.45
C ASP A 193 -10.72 3.57 15.19
N THR A 194 -10.68 4.33 14.10
CA THR A 194 -10.16 3.84 12.80
C THR A 194 -8.71 3.38 12.87
N ASN A 195 -7.85 4.12 13.59
CA ASN A 195 -6.40 3.91 13.59
C ASN A 195 -5.89 3.08 14.77
N VAL A 196 -6.70 2.87 15.82
CA VAL A 196 -6.25 2.22 17.05
C VAL A 196 -7.19 1.11 17.51
N LEU A 197 -8.46 1.42 17.74
CA LEU A 197 -9.36 0.51 18.46
C LEU A 197 -10.02 -0.52 17.54
N ARG A 198 -10.30 -0.16 16.29
CA ARG A 198 -10.92 -1.07 15.32
C ARG A 198 -10.00 -2.24 15.05
N ALA A 199 -10.42 -3.45 15.39
CA ALA A 199 -9.74 -4.67 15.00
C ALA A 199 -9.85 -4.88 13.48
N LEU A 200 -8.77 -5.38 12.88
CA LEU A 200 -8.74 -5.83 11.49
C LEU A 200 -9.41 -7.19 11.36
N ASP A 201 -9.95 -7.47 10.17
CA ASP A 201 -10.27 -8.83 9.77
C ASP A 201 -9.00 -9.68 9.72
N ALA A 202 -9.13 -10.99 10.00
CA ALA A 202 -7.98 -11.90 9.98
C ALA A 202 -7.25 -11.93 8.62
N GLY A 203 -8.00 -11.74 7.51
CA GLY A 203 -7.41 -11.61 6.17
C GLY A 203 -6.78 -10.24 5.88
N GLU A 204 -7.10 -9.21 6.66
CA GLU A 204 -6.45 -7.90 6.55
C GLU A 204 -5.13 -7.84 7.33
N ALA A 205 -4.97 -8.65 8.38
CA ALA A 205 -3.76 -8.70 9.20
C ALA A 205 -2.51 -9.11 8.39
N SER A 206 -1.33 -8.67 8.85
CA SER A 206 -0.04 -9.00 8.22
C SER A 206 0.31 -10.49 8.31
N GLY A 207 -0.27 -11.19 9.28
CA GLY A 207 -0.08 -12.63 9.51
C GLY A 207 -0.88 -13.10 10.72
N SER A 208 -0.69 -14.37 11.08
CA SER A 208 -1.37 -15.01 12.23
C SER A 208 -0.60 -14.91 13.54
N VAL A 209 0.53 -14.20 13.55
CA VAL A 209 1.39 -14.02 14.73
C VAL A 209 1.59 -12.54 14.95
N TRP A 210 1.21 -12.07 16.13
CA TRP A 210 1.39 -10.68 16.57
C TRP A 210 2.86 -10.35 16.79
N ASP A 211 3.32 -9.25 16.18
CA ASP A 211 4.66 -8.71 16.38
C ASP A 211 4.66 -7.35 17.12
N PRO A 212 4.92 -7.33 18.43
CA PRO A 212 4.99 -6.07 19.20
C PRO A 212 6.23 -5.23 18.86
N GLN A 213 7.18 -5.74 18.08
CA GLN A 213 8.39 -5.03 17.64
C GLN A 213 8.29 -4.49 16.22
N SER A 214 7.20 -4.81 15.51
CA SER A 214 6.92 -4.32 14.16
C SER A 214 7.02 -2.80 14.09
N VAL A 215 7.59 -2.30 13.00
CA VAL A 215 7.58 -0.87 12.67
C VAL A 215 6.15 -0.35 12.50
N MET A 216 5.18 -1.23 12.24
CA MET A 216 3.76 -0.90 12.08
C MET A 216 2.97 -0.87 13.40
N THR A 217 3.59 -1.23 14.53
CA THR A 217 2.99 -1.11 15.85
C THR A 217 3.15 0.32 16.38
N PHE A 218 2.07 0.90 16.91
CA PHE A 218 2.19 2.21 17.57
C PHE A 218 2.87 2.13 18.95
N PRO A 219 3.73 3.11 19.27
CA PRO A 219 4.32 3.21 20.59
C PRO A 219 3.29 3.79 21.57
N PHE A 220 2.57 2.93 22.31
CA PHE A 220 1.64 3.34 23.36
C PHE A 220 2.29 3.46 24.74
N GLY A 221 1.78 4.39 25.56
CA GLY A 221 2.18 4.54 26.97
C GLY A 221 1.50 3.50 27.87
N PRO A 222 1.88 3.45 29.17
CA PRO A 222 1.16 2.64 30.15
C PRO A 222 -0.26 3.15 30.37
N GLY A 223 -1.14 2.29 30.88
CA GLY A 223 -2.51 2.66 31.28
C GLY A 223 -3.54 2.69 30.15
N LEU A 224 -3.15 2.36 28.91
CA LEU A 224 -4.06 2.26 27.76
C LEU A 224 -4.50 0.83 27.45
N VAL A 225 -3.73 -0.16 27.91
CA VAL A 225 -3.98 -1.59 27.66
C VAL A 225 -4.40 -2.25 28.96
N LEU A 226 -5.57 -2.90 28.95
CA LEU A 226 -6.08 -3.70 30.07
C LEU A 226 -5.47 -5.10 30.08
N GLU A 227 -5.37 -5.72 28.90
CA GLU A 227 -4.81 -7.06 28.69
C GLU A 227 -4.08 -7.16 27.34
N PRO A 228 -3.07 -8.05 27.21
CA PRO A 228 -2.48 -8.88 28.26
C PRO A 228 -1.62 -8.07 29.26
N GLU A 229 -1.39 -8.63 30.46
CA GLU A 229 -0.66 -7.96 31.55
C GLU A 229 0.72 -7.44 31.11
N GLN A 230 1.43 -8.19 30.26
CA GLN A 230 2.73 -7.83 29.72
C GLN A 230 2.75 -6.50 28.95
N TYR A 231 1.60 -6.03 28.44
CA TYR A 231 1.49 -4.76 27.70
C TYR A 231 0.82 -3.63 28.51
N ARG A 232 0.46 -3.85 29.78
CA ARG A 232 -0.04 -2.78 30.67
C ARG A 232 0.97 -1.64 30.85
N GLY A 233 2.27 -1.94 30.71
CA GLY A 233 3.37 -0.98 30.70
C GLY A 233 3.53 -0.16 29.40
N GLY A 234 2.67 -0.40 28.42
CA GLY A 234 2.69 0.21 27.09
C GLY A 234 3.42 -0.62 26.02
N LEU A 235 3.23 -0.24 24.75
CA LEU A 235 3.91 -0.83 23.60
C LEU A 235 5.16 -0.01 23.24
N ARG A 236 6.25 -0.72 22.94
CA ARG A 236 7.56 -0.14 22.65
C ARG A 236 8.18 -0.83 21.43
N PRO A 237 7.70 -0.50 20.21
CA PRO A 237 8.30 -0.98 18.97
C PRO A 237 9.73 -0.46 18.84
N SER A 238 10.53 -1.13 18.01
CA SER A 238 11.95 -0.81 17.83
C SER A 238 12.19 0.49 17.06
N GLY A 239 11.21 0.91 16.24
CA GLY A 239 11.35 2.01 15.29
C GLY A 239 12.07 1.63 13.98
N ALA A 240 12.33 0.34 13.75
CA ALA A 240 12.87 -0.21 12.51
C ALA A 240 12.06 -1.45 12.08
N PRO A 241 12.06 -1.82 10.78
CA PRO A 241 11.43 -3.04 10.30
C PRO A 241 11.94 -4.28 11.05
N SER A 242 11.03 -5.00 11.70
CA SER A 242 11.31 -6.26 12.36
C SER A 242 11.61 -7.38 11.36
N PRO A 243 12.08 -8.57 11.81
CA PRO A 243 12.17 -9.72 10.94
C PRO A 243 10.83 -10.11 10.29
N ALA A 244 9.72 -9.99 11.01
CA ALA A 244 8.38 -10.29 10.49
C ALA A 244 7.93 -9.26 9.44
N ASP A 245 8.24 -7.98 9.64
CA ASP A 245 7.97 -6.93 8.64
C ASP A 245 8.71 -7.21 7.32
N LYS A 246 9.98 -7.62 7.42
CA LYS A 246 10.83 -7.95 6.26
C LYS A 246 10.33 -9.21 5.56
N GLU A 247 9.96 -10.24 6.30
CA GLU A 247 9.37 -11.46 5.75
C GLU A 247 8.04 -11.17 5.04
N PHE A 248 7.19 -10.33 5.63
CA PHE A 248 5.92 -9.93 5.02
C PHE A 248 6.12 -9.31 3.64
N VAL A 249 7.01 -8.32 3.50
CA VAL A 249 7.26 -7.68 2.21
C VAL A 249 7.96 -8.61 1.22
N LEU A 250 8.87 -9.48 1.67
CA LEU A 250 9.54 -10.46 0.80
C LEU A 250 8.58 -11.53 0.29
N ARG A 251 7.57 -11.90 1.09
CA ARG A 251 6.54 -12.86 0.67
C ARG A 251 5.64 -12.29 -0.43
N TRP A 252 5.23 -11.03 -0.30
CA TRP A 252 4.36 -10.38 -1.28
C TRP A 252 5.10 -9.81 -2.49
N TYR A 253 6.38 -9.48 -2.32
CA TYR A 253 7.27 -8.93 -3.33
C TYR A 253 8.55 -9.76 -3.40
N PRO A 254 8.48 -11.03 -3.81
CA PRO A 254 9.67 -11.87 -3.90
C PRO A 254 10.69 -11.28 -4.88
N PRO A 255 12.00 -11.54 -4.69
CA PRO A 255 13.02 -11.11 -5.63
C PRO A 255 12.68 -11.53 -7.07
N ALA A 256 13.08 -10.72 -8.05
CA ALA A 256 12.78 -10.98 -9.45
C ALA A 256 13.26 -12.38 -9.88
N SER A 257 12.41 -13.10 -10.61
CA SER A 257 12.74 -14.44 -11.10
C SER A 257 13.89 -14.40 -12.11
N PRO A 258 14.92 -15.27 -11.96
CA PRO A 258 16.00 -15.38 -12.94
C PRO A 258 15.54 -15.84 -14.32
N ALA A 259 14.42 -16.56 -14.40
CA ALA A 259 13.92 -17.15 -15.64
C ALA A 259 13.32 -16.11 -16.61
N GLY A 260 13.10 -14.88 -16.15
CA GLY A 260 12.49 -13.81 -16.94
C GLY A 260 11.02 -14.07 -17.30
N PRO A 261 10.32 -13.05 -17.83
CA PRO A 261 8.92 -13.17 -18.21
C PRO A 261 8.74 -13.99 -19.50
N THR A 262 7.66 -14.76 -19.56
CA THR A 262 7.31 -15.57 -20.75
C THR A 262 6.59 -14.71 -21.81
N ALA A 263 6.72 -15.01 -23.09
CA ALA A 263 5.97 -14.29 -24.12
C ALA A 263 4.48 -14.67 -24.11
N LEU A 264 3.59 -13.71 -23.91
CA LEU A 264 2.14 -13.85 -24.13
C LEU A 264 1.84 -13.44 -25.57
N VAL A 265 1.87 -14.43 -26.46
CA VAL A 265 1.64 -14.23 -27.90
C VAL A 265 0.17 -13.84 -28.13
N PRO A 266 -0.13 -12.70 -28.78
CA PRO A 266 -1.50 -12.31 -29.05
C PRO A 266 -2.29 -13.42 -29.77
N PHE A 267 -3.55 -13.58 -29.38
CA PHE A 267 -4.45 -14.65 -29.78
C PHE A 267 -4.05 -16.07 -29.38
N ARG A 268 -3.17 -16.23 -28.38
CA ARG A 268 -2.90 -17.53 -27.74
C ARG A 268 -3.08 -17.42 -26.23
N SER A 269 -3.86 -18.33 -25.66
CA SER A 269 -4.00 -18.46 -24.21
C SER A 269 -2.73 -19.07 -23.60
N ALA A 270 -2.30 -18.55 -22.46
CA ALA A 270 -1.25 -19.13 -21.63
C ALA A 270 -1.89 -19.63 -20.32
N PRO A 271 -1.73 -20.92 -19.96
CA PRO A 271 -2.25 -21.44 -18.69
C PRO A 271 -1.52 -20.79 -17.51
N LEU A 272 -2.24 -20.59 -16.42
CA LEU A 272 -1.76 -20.06 -15.15
C LEU A 272 -1.77 -21.20 -14.12
N GLY A 273 -0.58 -21.72 -13.79
CA GLY A 273 -0.40 -22.71 -12.72
C GLY A 273 -0.03 -22.04 -11.40
N LEU A 274 -0.88 -21.12 -10.93
CA LEU A 274 -0.59 -20.26 -9.77
C LEU A 274 -1.32 -20.72 -8.51
N GLY A 275 -0.61 -20.75 -7.39
CA GLY A 275 -1.16 -20.82 -6.04
C GLY A 275 -1.57 -19.45 -5.47
N PRO A 276 -2.21 -19.42 -4.29
CA PRO A 276 -2.59 -18.17 -3.62
C PRO A 276 -1.39 -17.24 -3.38
N GLY A 277 -1.49 -16.00 -3.85
CA GLY A 277 -0.45 -14.98 -3.76
C GLY A 277 0.63 -15.08 -4.84
N GLU A 278 0.68 -16.18 -5.60
CA GLU A 278 1.65 -16.35 -6.68
C GLU A 278 1.30 -15.49 -7.90
N GLN A 279 2.32 -15.23 -8.71
CA GLN A 279 2.22 -14.34 -9.86
C GLN A 279 2.91 -14.94 -11.09
N ALA A 280 2.30 -14.72 -12.25
CA ALA A 280 2.90 -14.96 -13.54
C ALA A 280 3.19 -13.64 -14.26
N ASP A 281 4.39 -13.55 -14.85
CA ASP A 281 4.85 -12.39 -15.60
C ASP A 281 5.01 -12.74 -17.08
N PHE A 282 4.45 -11.88 -17.92
CA PHE A 282 4.49 -12.04 -19.36
C PHE A 282 4.97 -10.79 -20.07
N THR A 283 5.51 -10.96 -21.28
CA THR A 283 5.79 -9.88 -22.24
C THR A 283 4.85 -9.98 -23.43
N VAL A 284 4.39 -8.82 -23.91
CA VAL A 284 3.55 -8.70 -25.10
C VAL A 284 4.22 -7.73 -26.07
N ALA A 285 4.40 -8.19 -27.31
CA ALA A 285 4.79 -7.37 -28.45
C ALA A 285 3.65 -7.41 -29.48
N PRO A 286 2.84 -6.35 -29.61
CA PRO A 286 1.66 -6.37 -30.47
C PRO A 286 2.09 -6.36 -31.96
N PRO A 287 1.52 -7.24 -32.81
CA PRO A 287 1.86 -7.30 -34.24
C PRO A 287 1.37 -6.07 -35.04
N GLU A 288 0.34 -5.39 -34.52
CA GLU A 288 -0.27 -4.20 -35.09
C GLU A 288 -0.78 -3.24 -34.00
N THR A 289 -0.87 -1.95 -34.34
CA THR A 289 -1.39 -0.93 -33.43
C THR A 289 -2.90 -0.93 -33.44
N ARG A 290 -3.53 -1.40 -32.36
CA ARG A 290 -4.98 -1.38 -32.17
C ARG A 290 -5.34 -1.54 -30.70
N GLU A 291 -6.64 -1.56 -30.42
CA GLU A 291 -7.13 -1.98 -29.12
C GLU A 291 -7.03 -3.50 -28.99
N TYR A 292 -6.52 -3.94 -27.85
CA TYR A 292 -6.48 -5.33 -27.40
C TYR A 292 -7.22 -5.44 -26.08
N THR A 293 -7.81 -6.60 -25.83
CA THR A 293 -8.21 -7.00 -24.49
C THR A 293 -7.15 -7.92 -23.93
N VAL A 294 -6.71 -7.64 -22.70
CA VAL A 294 -5.88 -8.57 -21.93
C VAL A 294 -6.72 -9.04 -20.76
N GLY A 295 -6.91 -10.34 -20.64
CA GLY A 295 -7.83 -10.88 -19.64
C GLY A 295 -7.47 -12.28 -19.17
N THR A 296 -7.90 -12.59 -17.96
CA THR A 296 -7.89 -13.94 -17.38
C THR A 296 -9.16 -14.69 -17.74
N PHE A 297 -9.12 -16.01 -17.61
CA PHE A 297 -10.25 -16.92 -17.77
C PHE A 297 -10.13 -18.05 -16.77
N GLY A 298 -11.28 -18.60 -16.37
CA GLY A 298 -11.37 -19.73 -15.47
C GLY A 298 -12.03 -19.35 -14.15
N ASP A 299 -11.91 -20.26 -13.20
CA ASP A 299 -12.50 -20.15 -11.87
C ASP A 299 -11.47 -19.63 -10.86
N ALA A 300 -11.14 -18.33 -10.95
CA ALA A 300 -10.21 -17.68 -10.04
C ALA A 300 -10.44 -16.18 -9.83
N ASP A 301 -9.95 -15.74 -8.68
CA ASP A 301 -9.89 -14.35 -8.23
C ASP A 301 -8.48 -13.83 -8.52
N THR A 302 -8.39 -12.84 -9.38
CA THR A 302 -7.13 -12.37 -9.94
C THR A 302 -7.05 -10.85 -10.01
N VAL A 303 -5.83 -10.35 -9.82
CA VAL A 303 -5.46 -9.02 -10.29
C VAL A 303 -4.61 -9.14 -11.55
N LEU A 304 -5.01 -8.43 -12.60
CA LEU A 304 -4.29 -8.30 -13.85
C LEU A 304 -3.81 -6.86 -14.01
N VAL A 305 -2.52 -6.69 -14.33
CA VAL A 305 -1.92 -5.37 -14.57
C VAL A 305 -1.11 -5.40 -15.86
N VAL A 306 -1.30 -4.37 -16.68
CA VAL A 306 -0.55 -4.11 -17.90
C VAL A 306 0.35 -2.92 -17.68
N PHE A 307 1.63 -3.09 -18.03
CA PHE A 307 2.64 -2.03 -18.04
C PHE A 307 3.10 -1.80 -19.46
N GLU A 308 3.38 -0.54 -19.80
CA GLU A 308 4.14 -0.17 -21.00
C GLU A 308 5.59 0.01 -20.61
N GLU A 309 6.52 -0.60 -21.35
CA GLU A 309 7.94 -0.33 -21.16
C GLU A 309 8.31 1.00 -21.82
N ARG A 310 8.84 1.94 -21.05
CA ARG A 310 9.38 3.22 -21.52
C ARG A 310 10.79 3.38 -21.00
N ASP A 311 11.74 3.58 -21.91
CA ASP A 311 13.17 3.75 -21.58
C ASP A 311 13.74 2.61 -20.71
N GLY A 312 13.24 1.38 -20.91
CA GLY A 312 13.65 0.20 -20.15
C GLY A 312 12.94 0.01 -18.81
N GLU A 313 12.01 0.91 -18.45
CA GLU A 313 11.25 0.86 -17.20
C GLU A 313 9.76 0.58 -17.43
N PRO A 314 9.13 -0.33 -16.66
CA PRO A 314 7.68 -0.52 -16.67
C PRO A 314 6.92 0.71 -16.14
N ARG A 315 5.99 1.23 -16.93
CA ARG A 315 5.05 2.29 -16.54
C ARG A 315 3.63 1.71 -16.48
N PHE A 316 2.93 1.93 -15.37
CA PHE A 316 1.57 1.44 -15.21
C PHE A 316 0.68 1.98 -16.33
N LEU A 317 0.00 1.08 -17.05
CA LEU A 317 -0.90 1.44 -18.14
C LEU A 317 -2.36 1.23 -17.75
N ALA A 318 -2.69 0.05 -17.24
CA ALA A 318 -4.02 -0.31 -16.78
C ALA A 318 -3.96 -1.50 -15.83
N GLY A 319 -4.97 -1.66 -14.98
CA GLY A 319 -5.14 -2.85 -14.17
C GLY A 319 -6.60 -3.08 -13.82
N HIS A 320 -6.94 -4.33 -13.57
CA HIS A 320 -8.27 -4.74 -13.13
C HIS A 320 -8.11 -5.83 -12.07
N ASP A 321 -8.88 -5.68 -11.00
CA ASP A 321 -9.04 -6.63 -9.92
C ASP A 321 -10.48 -7.11 -10.01
N ASP A 322 -10.70 -8.41 -10.22
CA ASP A 322 -12.05 -8.96 -10.36
C ASP A 322 -12.82 -9.08 -9.04
N GLY A 323 -12.17 -8.73 -7.91
CA GLY A 323 -12.83 -8.51 -6.63
C GLY A 323 -13.48 -9.77 -6.05
N GLY A 324 -12.99 -10.95 -6.44
CA GLY A 324 -13.56 -12.25 -6.07
C GLY A 324 -14.93 -12.56 -6.71
N GLY A 325 -15.37 -11.75 -7.67
CA GLY A 325 -16.62 -11.99 -8.40
C GLY A 325 -16.55 -13.23 -9.32
N PRO A 326 -17.68 -13.59 -9.97
CA PRO A 326 -17.68 -14.62 -11.02
C PRO A 326 -17.06 -14.12 -12.34
N ASP A 327 -16.88 -12.81 -12.48
CA ASP A 327 -16.22 -12.20 -13.63
C ASP A 327 -14.70 -12.38 -13.52
N ASN A 328 -14.01 -12.40 -14.66
CA ASN A 328 -12.56 -12.50 -14.71
C ASN A 328 -11.93 -11.12 -14.92
N ALA A 329 -10.71 -10.93 -14.42
CA ALA A 329 -9.99 -9.69 -14.62
C ALA A 329 -9.68 -9.42 -16.10
N ALA A 330 -10.10 -8.26 -16.60
CA ALA A 330 -9.83 -7.85 -17.98
C ALA A 330 -9.62 -6.35 -18.12
N VAL A 331 -8.69 -5.96 -18.99
CA VAL A 331 -8.46 -4.56 -19.37
C VAL A 331 -8.47 -4.41 -20.88
N ARG A 332 -9.07 -3.30 -21.35
CA ARG A 332 -9.00 -2.88 -22.77
C ARG A 332 -7.96 -1.79 -22.90
N VAL A 333 -6.94 -2.03 -23.70
CA VAL A 333 -5.79 -1.13 -23.86
C VAL A 333 -5.40 -1.02 -25.33
N ARG A 334 -5.05 0.19 -25.77
CA ARG A 334 -4.49 0.40 -27.10
C ARG A 334 -3.00 0.11 -27.08
N LEU A 335 -2.60 -1.04 -27.61
CA LEU A 335 -1.20 -1.42 -27.75
C LEU A 335 -0.66 -0.92 -29.09
N VAL A 336 0.59 -0.45 -29.10
CA VAL A 336 1.25 0.15 -30.25
C VAL A 336 2.34 -0.77 -30.78
N LYS A 337 2.28 -1.10 -32.07
CA LYS A 337 3.29 -1.90 -32.76
C LYS A 337 4.69 -1.30 -32.56
N GLY A 338 5.65 -2.16 -32.22
CA GLY A 338 7.04 -1.76 -31.97
C GLY A 338 7.33 -1.32 -30.53
N ARG A 339 6.31 -1.22 -29.67
CA ARG A 339 6.48 -1.05 -28.22
C ARG A 339 6.41 -2.40 -27.50
N ARG A 340 6.90 -2.43 -26.27
CA ARG A 340 6.89 -3.60 -25.40
C ARG A 340 5.98 -3.36 -24.21
N TYR A 341 5.27 -4.41 -23.80
CA TYR A 341 4.36 -4.37 -22.67
C TYR A 341 4.65 -5.55 -21.75
N ALA A 342 4.47 -5.36 -20.45
CA ALA A 342 4.46 -6.44 -19.48
C ALA A 342 3.03 -6.68 -19.00
N VAL A 343 2.62 -7.94 -18.92
CA VAL A 343 1.34 -8.35 -18.33
C VAL A 343 1.66 -9.16 -17.10
N ARG A 344 1.11 -8.76 -15.95
CA ARG A 344 1.33 -9.42 -14.68
C ARG A 344 0.01 -9.85 -14.11
N VAL A 345 -0.10 -11.12 -13.76
CA VAL A 345 -1.31 -11.71 -13.19
C VAL A 345 -0.95 -12.31 -11.86
N ARG A 346 -1.59 -11.84 -10.79
CA ARG A 346 -1.49 -12.46 -9.46
C ARG A 346 -2.81 -13.11 -9.10
N LEU A 347 -2.72 -14.30 -8.55
CA LEU A 347 -3.87 -15.09 -8.12
C LEU A 347 -4.11 -14.93 -6.62
N TYR A 348 -5.34 -14.65 -6.22
CA TYR A 348 -5.74 -14.60 -4.81
C TYR A 348 -6.34 -15.93 -4.36
N SER A 349 -7.31 -16.44 -5.11
CA SER A 349 -7.96 -17.72 -4.82
C SER A 349 -8.48 -18.40 -6.09
N THR A 350 -8.70 -19.71 -6.02
CA THR A 350 -9.36 -20.49 -7.07
C THR A 350 -10.60 -21.20 -6.53
N TRP A 351 -11.48 -21.61 -7.43
CA TRP A 351 -12.58 -22.53 -7.14
C TRP A 351 -12.78 -23.49 -8.32
N GLY A 352 -13.76 -24.39 -8.21
CA GLY A 352 -14.07 -25.33 -9.30
C GLY A 352 -12.87 -26.21 -9.66
N SER A 353 -12.49 -26.24 -10.95
CA SER A 353 -11.31 -26.98 -11.42
C SER A 353 -9.98 -26.31 -11.04
N GLY A 354 -9.99 -25.02 -10.71
CA GLY A 354 -8.80 -24.20 -10.51
C GLY A 354 -7.99 -23.96 -11.79
N GLU A 355 -8.46 -24.42 -12.94
CA GLU A 355 -7.80 -24.19 -14.23
C GLU A 355 -8.04 -22.75 -14.67
N THR A 356 -6.94 -22.02 -14.86
CA THR A 356 -6.98 -20.61 -15.26
C THR A 356 -5.99 -20.34 -16.37
N ALA A 357 -6.26 -19.31 -17.15
CA ALA A 357 -5.39 -18.86 -18.23
C ALA A 357 -5.44 -17.35 -18.40
N VAL A 358 -4.47 -16.80 -19.12
CA VAL A 358 -4.46 -15.40 -19.57
C VAL A 358 -4.29 -15.33 -21.08
N MET A 359 -4.88 -14.32 -21.72
CA MET A 359 -4.72 -14.07 -23.15
C MET A 359 -4.69 -12.57 -23.43
N CYS A 360 -4.07 -12.20 -24.54
CA CYS A 360 -4.16 -10.88 -25.15
C CYS A 360 -4.77 -11.04 -26.56
N TRP A 361 -5.86 -10.35 -26.89
CA TRP A 361 -6.56 -10.53 -28.18
C TRP A 361 -7.13 -9.24 -28.76
#